data_AF-A0A5J6G776-F1
#
_entry.id   AF-A0A5J6G776-F1
#
_cell.length_a   1.000
_cell.length_b   1.000
_cell.length_c   1.000
_cell.angle_alpha   90.00
_cell.angle_beta   90.00
_cell.angle_gamma   90.00
#
_symmetry.space_group_name_H-M   'P 1'
#
loop_
_entity.id
_entity.type
_entity.pdbx_description
1 polymer ?
#
loop_
_entity_poly.entity_id
_entity_poly.type
_entity_poly.pdbx_seq_one_letter_code
_entity_poly.pdbx_strand_id
1 'polypeptide(L)'
;MTVPRQPSSPERPGAAGKPDREGGKTEDRRHMIRRRWLTATIIVLLIGIPAGYLAISASQSRNSGRDKEDKYSATGLSEGWPSRVQRRLYDVPIPPYSKEVAYYETNNWRTSRLYVQFLTSNEGLDKFLKRIGTSTGKLEPKDITISKRDQKVVGWEFTGPGPWSGLTHYEKNPAPTQDVVVDRSNAKHPMVYVVSSTTP
;
A
#
# COMPACT_ATOMS: atom_id res chain seq x y z
N MET A 1 39.77 -53.40 -51.74
CA MET A 1 38.87 -53.98 -52.77
C MET A 1 38.06 -55.06 -52.06
N THR A 2 36.73 -55.05 -51.94
CA THR A 2 35.70 -54.46 -52.79
C THR A 2 34.39 -54.34 -51.98
N VAL A 3 33.70 -53.21 -52.11
CA VAL A 3 32.37 -52.93 -51.54
C VAL A 3 31.29 -53.67 -52.36
N PRO A 4 30.26 -54.29 -51.76
CA PRO A 4 29.16 -54.86 -52.52
C PRO A 4 28.20 -53.77 -53.02
N ARG A 5 27.85 -53.86 -54.31
CA ARG A 5 26.98 -52.94 -55.06
C ARG A 5 25.50 -53.06 -54.66
N GLN A 6 24.86 -51.91 -54.59
CA GLN A 6 23.41 -51.70 -54.53
C GLN A 6 22.81 -51.86 -55.95
N PRO A 7 21.71 -52.62 -56.14
CA PRO A 7 20.92 -52.58 -57.37
C PRO A 7 19.78 -51.55 -57.28
N SER A 8 19.49 -50.91 -58.42
CA SER A 8 18.46 -49.90 -58.62
C SER A 8 17.38 -50.36 -59.62
N SER A 9 16.24 -49.65 -59.58
CA SER A 9 15.19 -49.48 -60.62
C SER A 9 13.89 -50.29 -60.46
N PRO A 10 12.80 -49.91 -61.15
CA PRO A 10 12.02 -48.65 -61.16
C PRO A 10 10.52 -48.94 -60.82
N GLU A 11 9.54 -48.03 -60.75
CA GLU A 11 8.74 -47.50 -61.87
C GLU A 11 7.45 -46.85 -61.29
N ARG A 12 6.97 -45.75 -61.92
CA ARG A 12 5.65 -45.14 -61.71
C ARG A 12 4.91 -45.16 -63.06
N PRO A 13 3.57 -45.35 -63.05
CA PRO A 13 2.66 -44.63 -63.97
C PRO A 13 1.56 -43.88 -63.16
N GLY A 14 1.22 -42.60 -63.41
CA GLY A 14 0.23 -42.11 -64.41
C GLY A 14 -1.22 -42.46 -63.98
N ALA A 15 -2.30 -41.65 -63.98
CA ALA A 15 -2.68 -40.37 -64.57
C ALA A 15 -4.01 -39.89 -63.89
N ALA A 16 -4.22 -38.60 -63.62
CA ALA A 16 -5.18 -37.66 -64.27
C ALA A 16 -6.71 -37.99 -64.24
N GLY A 17 -7.53 -37.06 -63.69
CA GLY A 17 -8.99 -36.98 -63.91
C GLY A 17 -9.68 -35.90 -63.04
N LYS A 18 -10.47 -35.00 -63.65
CA LYS A 18 -10.97 -33.69 -63.15
C LYS A 18 -12.31 -33.73 -62.37
N PRO A 19 -12.76 -32.60 -61.76
CA PRO A 19 -13.87 -32.53 -60.80
C PRO A 19 -15.20 -32.05 -61.41
N ASP A 20 -16.33 -32.46 -60.82
CA ASP A 20 -17.66 -31.87 -61.06
C ASP A 20 -18.27 -31.29 -59.77
N ARG A 21 -18.84 -30.08 -59.90
CA ARG A 21 -19.55 -29.30 -58.88
C ARG A 21 -21.05 -29.33 -59.18
N GLU A 22 -21.90 -29.54 -58.18
CA GLU A 22 -23.25 -28.97 -58.07
C GLU A 22 -23.58 -28.80 -56.55
N GLY A 23 -23.65 -27.57 -56.01
CA GLY A 23 -24.90 -26.84 -55.67
C GLY A 23 -25.13 -26.88 -54.14
N GLY A 24 -25.37 -25.83 -53.35
CA GLY A 24 -25.77 -24.45 -53.59
C GLY A 24 -26.71 -24.01 -52.45
N LYS A 25 -26.17 -23.57 -51.31
CA LYS A 25 -26.78 -22.55 -50.42
C LYS A 25 -25.64 -21.70 -49.88
N THR A 26 -25.34 -20.62 -50.58
CA THR A 26 -24.33 -19.64 -50.21
C THR A 26 -24.78 -18.95 -48.93
N GLU A 27 -24.14 -19.28 -47.80
CA GLU A 27 -24.36 -18.59 -46.54
C GLU A 27 -24.00 -17.11 -46.75
N ASP A 28 -24.98 -16.23 -46.55
CA ASP A 28 -24.84 -14.80 -46.80
C ASP A 28 -23.64 -14.27 -46.01
N ARG A 29 -22.71 -13.57 -46.67
CA ARG A 29 -21.41 -13.17 -46.07
C ARG A 29 -21.60 -12.34 -44.78
N ARG A 30 -22.76 -11.69 -44.65
CA ARG A 30 -23.22 -10.98 -43.45
C ARG A 30 -23.51 -11.89 -42.25
N HIS A 31 -24.04 -13.09 -42.47
CA HIS A 31 -24.31 -14.06 -41.39
C HIS A 31 -23.02 -14.64 -40.80
N MET A 32 -22.01 -14.90 -41.64
CA MET A 32 -20.69 -15.36 -41.17
C MET A 32 -19.99 -14.33 -40.28
N ILE A 33 -20.06 -13.04 -40.65
CA ILE A 33 -19.48 -11.94 -39.85
C ILE A 33 -20.23 -11.80 -38.52
N ARG A 34 -21.57 -11.81 -38.54
CA ARG A 34 -22.39 -11.74 -37.32
C ARG A 34 -22.10 -12.90 -36.37
N ARG A 35 -21.97 -14.13 -36.90
CA ARG A 35 -21.64 -15.32 -36.10
C ARG A 35 -20.26 -15.21 -35.47
N ARG A 36 -19.26 -14.71 -36.22
CA ARG A 36 -17.90 -14.49 -35.70
C ARG A 36 -17.85 -13.44 -34.59
N TRP A 37 -18.57 -12.33 -34.73
CA TRP A 37 -18.66 -11.32 -33.68
C TRP A 37 -19.37 -11.85 -32.43
N LEU A 38 -20.48 -12.58 -32.59
CA LEU A 38 -21.19 -13.18 -31.47
C LEU A 38 -20.33 -14.20 -30.72
N THR A 39 -19.62 -15.07 -31.43
CA THR A 39 -18.69 -16.02 -30.83
C THR A 39 -17.54 -15.31 -30.10
N ALA A 40 -16.98 -14.25 -30.68
CA ALA A 40 -15.95 -13.46 -30.02
C ALA A 40 -16.45 -12.82 -28.72
N THR A 41 -17.65 -12.22 -28.73
CA THR A 41 -18.27 -11.65 -27.52
C THR A 41 -18.51 -12.71 -26.44
N ILE A 42 -19.00 -13.89 -26.81
CA ILE A 42 -19.24 -14.99 -25.88
C ILE A 42 -17.92 -15.48 -25.25
N ILE A 43 -16.85 -15.61 -26.05
CA ILE A 43 -15.52 -16.00 -25.55
C ILE A 43 -14.99 -14.96 -24.55
N VAL A 44 -15.11 -13.66 -24.88
CA VAL A 44 -14.70 -12.57 -23.97
C VAL A 44 -15.51 -12.62 -22.67
N LEU A 45 -16.82 -12.88 -22.72
CA LEU A 45 -17.65 -13.00 -21.51
C LEU A 45 -17.28 -14.22 -20.66
N LEU A 46 -17.10 -15.38 -21.30
CA LEU A 46 -16.79 -16.64 -20.61
C LEU A 46 -15.41 -16.67 -19.96
N ILE A 47 -14.43 -15.94 -20.51
CA ILE A 47 -13.09 -15.83 -19.92
C ILE A 47 -13.01 -14.63 -18.98
N GLY A 48 -13.60 -13.49 -19.36
CA GLY A 48 -13.54 -12.25 -18.60
C GLY A 48 -14.28 -12.31 -17.27
N ILE A 49 -15.44 -12.99 -17.19
CA ILE A 49 -16.22 -13.09 -15.95
C ILE A 49 -15.51 -13.94 -14.89
N PRO A 50 -15.01 -15.17 -15.18
CA PRO A 50 -14.27 -15.96 -14.20
C PRO A 50 -12.94 -15.32 -13.80
N ALA A 51 -12.20 -14.73 -14.75
CA ALA A 51 -10.96 -14.01 -14.46
C ALA A 51 -11.21 -12.76 -13.58
N GLY A 52 -12.31 -12.05 -13.82
CA GLY A 52 -12.72 -10.90 -13.00
C GLY A 52 -13.16 -11.30 -11.59
N TYR A 53 -13.84 -12.43 -11.43
CA TYR A 53 -14.31 -12.90 -10.12
C TYR A 53 -13.17 -13.44 -9.24
N LEU A 54 -12.16 -14.11 -9.84
CA LEU A 54 -10.98 -14.59 -9.12
C LEU A 54 -10.10 -13.45 -8.58
N ALA A 55 -10.14 -12.26 -9.20
CA ALA A 55 -9.38 -11.11 -8.72
C ALA A 55 -9.93 -10.50 -7.41
N ILE A 56 -11.22 -10.70 -7.10
CA ILE A 56 -11.89 -10.03 -5.97
C ILE A 56 -11.91 -10.90 -4.70
N SER A 57 -11.83 -12.23 -4.84
CA SER A 57 -12.07 -13.16 -3.72
C SER A 57 -10.84 -13.49 -2.85
N ALA A 58 -9.62 -13.15 -3.25
CA ALA A 58 -8.40 -13.55 -2.53
C ALA A 58 -7.86 -12.51 -1.54
N SER A 59 -8.37 -11.27 -1.54
CA SER A 59 -7.69 -10.14 -0.91
C SER A 59 -8.13 -9.80 0.54
N GLN A 60 -9.16 -10.43 1.11
CA GLN A 60 -9.76 -9.88 2.33
C GLN A 60 -9.33 -10.49 3.68
N SER A 61 -8.69 -11.67 3.73
CA SER A 61 -8.53 -12.37 5.03
C SER A 61 -7.11 -12.76 5.46
N ARG A 62 -6.08 -12.56 4.63
CA ARG A 62 -4.68 -12.87 4.99
C ARG A 62 -3.67 -11.79 4.66
N ASN A 63 -4.05 -10.85 3.79
CA ASN A 63 -3.20 -9.73 3.42
C ASN A 63 -3.35 -8.53 4.37
N SER A 64 -4.39 -8.42 5.19
CA SER A 64 -4.56 -7.23 6.05
C SER A 64 -3.47 -7.01 7.11
N GLY A 65 -2.67 -8.04 7.43
CA GLY A 65 -1.45 -7.92 8.24
C GLY A 65 -0.24 -7.51 7.40
N ARG A 66 0.00 -8.21 6.29
CA ARG A 66 1.10 -7.89 5.36
C ARG A 66 0.93 -6.52 4.70
N ASP A 67 -0.25 -6.14 4.25
CA ASP A 67 -0.51 -4.84 3.63
C ASP A 67 -0.28 -3.67 4.61
N LYS A 68 -0.43 -3.90 5.92
CA LYS A 68 -0.11 -2.90 6.94
C LYS A 68 1.39 -2.83 7.17
N GLU A 69 2.03 -3.97 7.40
CA GLU A 69 3.50 -4.05 7.53
C GLU A 69 4.21 -3.50 6.28
N ASP A 70 3.70 -3.80 5.08
CA ASP A 70 4.20 -3.33 3.79
C ASP A 70 4.01 -1.82 3.63
N LYS A 71 2.88 -1.26 4.07
CA LYS A 71 2.62 0.20 4.06
C LYS A 71 3.63 0.96 4.92
N TYR A 72 4.04 0.41 6.06
CA TYR A 72 5.02 1.04 6.94
C TYR A 72 6.48 0.76 6.53
N SER A 73 6.75 -0.41 5.97
CA SER A 73 8.10 -0.81 5.53
C SER A 73 8.65 0.07 4.40
N ALA A 74 7.78 0.61 3.54
CA ALA A 74 8.18 1.54 2.49
C ALA A 74 8.63 2.92 3.01
N THR A 75 8.25 3.29 4.25
CA THR A 75 8.49 4.63 4.81
C THR A 75 9.38 4.63 6.05
N GLY A 76 9.97 3.48 6.41
CA GLY A 76 10.83 3.32 7.59
C GLY A 76 10.08 3.19 8.92
N LEU A 77 8.76 3.38 8.94
CA LEU A 77 7.95 3.08 10.11
C LEU A 77 7.89 1.57 10.34
N SER A 78 7.95 1.16 11.60
CA SER A 78 7.69 -0.21 12.05
C SER A 78 6.33 -0.24 12.72
N GLU A 79 5.44 -1.14 12.30
CA GLU A 79 4.15 -1.34 12.98
C GLU A 79 4.39 -1.86 14.40
N GLY A 80 3.59 -1.36 15.33
CA GLY A 80 3.61 -1.77 16.72
C GLY A 80 4.15 -0.67 17.64
N TRP A 81 4.40 -1.07 18.88
CA TRP A 81 4.73 -0.14 19.95
C TRP A 81 6.25 0.05 20.05
N PRO A 82 6.75 1.29 20.13
CA PRO A 82 8.12 1.50 20.57
C PRO A 82 8.32 0.91 21.97
N SER A 83 9.53 0.44 22.23
CA SER A 83 9.90 -0.17 23.50
C SER A 83 9.61 0.79 24.68
N ARG A 84 9.48 0.23 25.88
CA ARG A 84 9.30 1.06 27.10
C ARG A 84 10.47 2.03 27.30
N VAL A 85 11.69 1.61 26.94
CA VAL A 85 12.89 2.44 27.04
C VAL A 85 12.82 3.59 26.05
N GLN A 86 12.52 3.34 24.77
CA GLN A 86 12.36 4.41 23.77
C GLN A 86 11.30 5.43 24.21
N ARG A 87 10.10 4.96 24.59
CA ARG A 87 9.03 5.87 25.03
C ARG A 87 9.41 6.72 26.24
N ARG A 88 10.27 6.20 27.13
CA ARG A 88 10.76 6.94 28.29
C ARG A 88 11.87 7.91 27.92
N LEU A 89 12.79 7.53 27.03
CA LEU A 89 13.89 8.38 26.58
C LEU A 89 13.39 9.60 25.78
N TYR A 90 12.35 9.39 24.98
CA TYR A 90 11.79 10.43 24.11
C TYR A 90 10.53 11.09 24.69
N ASP A 91 10.15 10.78 25.92
CA ASP A 91 8.90 11.25 26.56
C ASP A 91 7.67 11.16 25.63
N VAL A 92 7.43 9.97 25.08
CA VAL A 92 6.24 9.66 24.26
C VAL A 92 5.34 8.65 24.98
N PRO A 93 4.54 9.07 25.97
CA PRO A 93 3.70 8.19 26.76
C PRO A 93 2.40 7.83 26.01
N ILE A 94 2.51 6.98 24.98
CA ILE A 94 1.38 6.53 24.16
C ILE A 94 0.25 5.97 25.07
N PRO A 95 -0.98 6.51 24.99
CA PRO A 95 -2.11 6.09 25.83
C PRO A 95 -2.43 4.60 25.66
N PRO A 96 -2.80 3.88 26.73
CA PRO A 96 -3.31 2.51 26.61
C PRO A 96 -4.48 2.41 25.63
N TYR A 97 -4.64 1.24 25.00
CA TYR A 97 -5.70 0.96 24.00
C TYR A 97 -5.62 1.78 22.70
N SER A 98 -4.51 2.48 22.46
CA SER A 98 -4.23 3.10 21.16
C SER A 98 -4.05 2.03 20.06
N LYS A 99 -4.46 2.36 18.84
CA LYS A 99 -4.40 1.51 17.66
C LYS A 99 -3.52 2.15 16.59
N GLU A 100 -3.23 1.42 15.52
CA GLU A 100 -2.45 1.93 14.38
C GLU A 100 -1.13 2.58 14.82
N VAL A 101 -0.54 1.98 15.86
CA VAL A 101 0.72 2.46 16.42
C VAL A 101 1.81 2.06 15.45
N ALA A 102 2.61 3.03 15.04
CA ALA A 102 3.83 2.78 14.27
C ALA A 102 4.90 3.76 14.71
N TYR A 103 6.17 3.36 14.61
CA TYR A 103 7.27 4.19 15.05
C TYR A 103 8.52 3.99 14.19
N TYR A 104 9.39 4.99 14.20
CA TYR A 104 10.71 4.92 13.59
C TYR A 104 11.67 5.71 14.49
N GLU A 105 12.90 5.21 14.65
CA GLU A 105 13.93 5.91 15.40
C GLU A 105 15.12 6.21 14.48
N THR A 106 15.60 7.45 14.54
CA THR A 106 16.87 7.83 13.91
C THR A 106 17.81 8.33 14.99
N ASN A 107 19.03 7.80 15.02
CA ASN A 107 20.04 8.19 16.00
C ASN A 107 21.36 8.52 15.29
N ASN A 108 21.94 9.66 15.66
CA ASN A 108 23.34 9.98 15.37
C ASN A 108 23.98 10.68 16.57
N TRP A 109 25.29 10.87 16.53
CA TRP A 109 26.08 11.44 17.63
C TRP A 109 25.66 12.86 18.07
N ARG A 110 24.93 13.62 17.24
CA ARG A 110 24.45 14.98 17.58
C ARG A 110 22.99 14.99 18.04
N THR A 111 22.16 14.10 17.51
CA THR A 111 20.72 14.18 17.70
C THR A 111 20.09 12.82 17.51
N SER A 112 19.19 12.51 18.43
CA SER A 112 18.34 11.34 18.38
C SER A 112 16.89 11.79 18.21
N ARG A 113 16.13 11.09 17.37
CA ARG A 113 14.71 11.38 17.10
C ARG A 113 13.88 10.10 17.10
N LEU A 114 12.70 10.19 17.68
CA LEU A 114 11.66 9.18 17.61
C LEU A 114 10.42 9.76 16.92
N TYR A 115 10.02 9.12 15.84
CA TYR A 115 8.79 9.38 15.11
C TYR A 115 7.76 8.36 15.57
N VAL A 116 6.57 8.82 15.96
CA VAL A 116 5.49 7.95 16.42
C VAL A 116 4.18 8.42 15.84
N GLN A 117 3.35 7.49 15.38
CA GLN A 117 1.93 7.72 15.12
C GLN A 117 1.08 6.77 15.94
N PHE A 118 -0.12 7.20 16.31
CA PHE A 118 -1.12 6.33 16.93
C PHE A 118 -2.54 6.93 16.86
N LEU A 119 -3.52 6.06 16.67
CA LEU A 119 -4.94 6.36 16.78
C LEU A 119 -5.39 6.19 18.23
N THR A 120 -6.06 7.19 18.81
CA THR A 120 -6.51 7.13 20.22
C THR A 120 -7.94 7.66 20.38
N SER A 121 -8.46 7.72 21.60
CA SER A 121 -9.73 8.42 21.92
C SER A 121 -9.45 9.88 22.31
N ASN A 122 -10.47 10.74 22.37
CA ASN A 122 -10.30 12.11 22.88
C ASN A 122 -9.71 12.13 24.30
N GLU A 123 -10.17 11.26 25.20
CA GLU A 123 -9.61 11.11 26.54
C GLU A 123 -8.14 10.63 26.51
N GLY A 124 -7.81 9.74 25.56
CA GLY A 124 -6.44 9.28 25.33
C GLY A 124 -5.52 10.42 24.90
N LEU A 125 -5.98 11.27 23.96
CA LEU A 125 -5.26 12.47 23.53
C LEU A 125 -5.03 13.43 24.70
N ASP A 126 -6.06 13.71 25.50
CA ASP A 126 -5.92 14.57 26.69
C ASP A 126 -4.89 14.01 27.69
N LYS A 127 -4.91 12.69 27.93
CA LYS A 127 -3.93 12.01 28.80
C LYS A 127 -2.52 12.07 28.24
N PHE A 128 -2.35 11.89 26.92
CA PHE A 128 -1.05 12.01 26.26
C PHE A 128 -0.46 13.40 26.45
N LEU A 129 -1.22 14.44 26.05
CA LEU A 129 -0.78 15.82 26.14
C LEU A 129 -0.50 16.23 27.60
N LYS A 130 -1.36 15.86 28.53
CA LYS A 130 -1.13 16.14 29.96
C LYS A 130 0.16 15.53 30.50
N ARG A 131 0.50 14.31 30.06
CA ARG A 131 1.72 13.62 30.52
C ARG A 131 3.00 14.24 29.96
N ILE A 132 2.94 14.84 28.78
CA ILE A 132 4.05 15.63 28.23
C ILE A 132 3.97 17.11 28.64
N GLY A 133 3.23 17.46 29.68
CA GLY A 133 3.22 18.83 30.23
C GLY A 133 2.37 19.86 29.49
N THR A 134 1.49 19.45 28.57
CA THR A 134 0.62 20.35 27.79
C THR A 134 -0.86 19.96 27.87
N SER A 135 -1.71 20.50 27.00
CA SER A 135 -3.14 20.20 26.94
C SER A 135 -3.72 20.40 25.54
N THR A 136 -4.92 19.84 25.30
CA THR A 136 -5.64 20.01 24.04
C THR A 136 -5.98 21.47 23.72
N GLY A 137 -6.11 22.33 24.73
CA GLY A 137 -6.32 23.78 24.54
C GLY A 137 -5.10 24.54 24.01
N LYS A 138 -3.93 23.90 23.93
CA LYS A 138 -2.72 24.44 23.33
C LYS A 138 -2.51 24.01 21.87
N LEU A 139 -3.39 23.15 21.34
CA LEU A 139 -3.35 22.77 19.94
C LEU A 139 -3.88 23.91 19.08
N GLU A 140 -3.03 24.42 18.19
CA GLU A 140 -3.39 25.48 17.26
C GLU A 140 -4.10 24.88 16.03
N PRO A 141 -5.29 25.39 15.67
CA PRO A 141 -6.02 24.85 14.53
C PRO A 141 -5.32 25.21 13.21
N LYS A 142 -5.37 24.28 12.25
CA LYS A 142 -4.73 24.39 10.92
C LYS A 142 -3.21 24.53 10.96
N ASP A 143 -2.59 24.08 12.04
CA ASP A 143 -1.15 24.10 12.20
C ASP A 143 -0.52 22.71 12.02
N ILE A 144 0.65 22.68 11.39
CA ILE A 144 1.46 21.50 11.10
C ILE A 144 2.87 21.77 11.63
N THR A 145 3.09 21.45 12.90
CA THR A 145 4.37 21.72 13.58
C THR A 145 5.49 20.78 13.13
N ILE A 146 5.16 19.55 12.73
CA ILE A 146 6.15 18.60 12.23
C ILE A 146 6.73 19.11 10.92
N SER A 147 8.06 19.27 10.86
CA SER A 147 8.73 19.86 9.72
C SER A 147 8.55 19.05 8.42
N LYS A 148 8.66 19.72 7.26
CA LYS A 148 8.64 19.03 5.94
C LYS A 148 9.78 18.02 5.78
N ARG A 149 10.90 18.19 6.48
CA ARG A 149 12.00 17.23 6.49
C ARG A 149 11.57 15.96 7.23
N ASP A 150 11.04 16.11 8.43
CA ASP A 150 10.61 15.00 9.27
C ASP A 150 9.45 14.22 8.65
N GLN A 151 8.49 14.93 8.03
CA GLN A 151 7.44 14.34 7.20
C GLN A 151 8.02 13.38 6.14
N LYS A 152 9.06 13.81 5.40
CA LYS A 152 9.69 13.00 4.36
C LYS A 152 10.45 11.79 4.90
N VAL A 153 11.02 11.88 6.11
CA VAL A 153 11.76 10.76 6.72
C VAL A 153 10.85 9.56 6.93
N VAL A 154 9.60 9.78 7.36
CA VAL A 154 8.62 8.72 7.66
C VAL A 154 7.46 8.63 6.67
N GLY A 155 7.54 9.37 5.57
CA GLY A 155 6.52 9.37 4.51
C GLY A 155 5.15 9.91 4.93
N TRP A 156 5.10 10.80 5.93
CA TRP A 156 3.84 11.45 6.32
C TRP A 156 3.48 12.56 5.33
N GLU A 157 2.22 12.56 4.92
CA GLU A 157 1.66 13.58 4.04
C GLU A 157 0.45 14.24 4.70
N PHE A 158 0.65 15.47 5.18
CA PHE A 158 -0.45 16.31 5.67
C PHE A 158 -0.97 17.14 4.48
N THR A 159 -1.99 16.63 3.79
CA THR A 159 -2.57 17.24 2.59
C THR A 159 -3.98 17.79 2.83
N GLY A 160 -4.39 18.77 1.99
CA GLY A 160 -5.70 19.40 2.05
C GLY A 160 -5.89 20.35 3.25
N PRO A 161 -7.07 20.99 3.37
CA PRO A 161 -7.40 21.90 4.48
C PRO A 161 -7.80 21.14 5.76
N GLY A 162 -7.42 19.86 5.88
CA GLY A 162 -7.92 18.90 6.87
C GLY A 162 -7.97 19.43 8.31
N PRO A 163 -8.70 18.78 9.21
CA PRO A 163 -8.89 19.22 10.59
C PRO A 163 -7.62 18.95 11.44
N TRP A 164 -6.50 19.45 10.95
CA TRP A 164 -5.19 19.40 11.55
C TRP A 164 -5.13 20.40 12.70
N SER A 165 -4.46 20.02 13.76
CA SER A 165 -4.05 20.94 14.79
C SER A 165 -2.67 20.58 15.30
N GLY A 166 -1.85 21.60 15.56
CA GLY A 166 -0.43 21.45 15.85
C GLY A 166 -0.05 22.02 17.21
N LEU A 167 1.04 21.51 17.77
CA LEU A 167 1.72 22.07 18.94
C LEU A 167 3.19 21.66 18.89
N THR A 168 4.08 22.57 19.28
CA THR A 168 5.45 22.23 19.67
C THR A 168 5.60 22.44 21.17
N HIS A 169 5.97 21.38 21.89
CA HIS A 169 6.36 21.46 23.29
C HIS A 169 7.89 21.51 23.38
N TYR A 170 8.40 22.71 23.63
CA TYR A 170 9.83 22.95 23.81
C TYR A 170 10.27 22.60 25.22
N GLU A 171 11.34 21.81 25.29
CA GLU A 171 12.02 21.45 26.54
C GLU A 171 13.51 21.74 26.43
N LYS A 172 14.15 21.97 27.58
CA LYS A 172 15.59 22.26 27.62
C LYS A 172 16.39 20.97 27.53
N ASN A 173 17.40 20.93 26.67
CA ASN A 173 18.34 19.81 26.58
C ASN A 173 18.86 19.40 27.97
N PRO A 174 18.94 18.08 28.26
CA PRO A 174 18.71 16.96 27.33
C PRO A 174 17.25 16.48 27.25
N ALA A 175 16.29 17.17 27.88
CA ALA A 175 14.89 16.77 27.76
C ALA A 175 14.41 16.95 26.31
N PRO A 176 13.63 15.99 25.77
CA PRO A 176 13.23 16.01 24.38
C PRO A 176 12.19 17.10 24.07
N THR A 177 12.33 17.76 22.92
CA THR A 177 11.28 18.61 22.33
C THR A 177 10.34 17.75 21.50
N GLN A 178 9.03 17.93 21.66
CA GLN A 178 8.00 17.22 20.90
C GLN A 178 7.23 18.14 19.95
N ASP A 179 7.29 17.82 18.66
CA ASP A 179 6.37 18.36 17.66
C ASP A 179 5.20 17.40 17.49
N VAL A 180 3.98 17.89 17.72
CA VAL A 180 2.74 17.11 17.70
C VAL A 180 1.80 17.65 16.64
N VAL A 181 1.31 16.77 15.77
CA VAL A 181 0.20 17.04 14.86
C VAL A 181 -0.94 16.08 15.17
N VAL A 182 -2.15 16.60 15.22
CA VAL A 182 -3.37 15.83 15.46
C VAL A 182 -4.31 15.96 14.27
N ASP A 183 -4.73 14.82 13.73
CA ASP A 183 -5.80 14.73 12.74
C ASP A 183 -7.13 14.41 13.42
N ARG A 184 -8.10 15.31 13.29
CA ARG A 184 -9.47 15.13 13.79
C ARG A 184 -10.48 14.75 12.72
N SER A 185 -10.05 14.19 11.59
CA SER A 185 -10.95 13.71 10.52
C SER A 185 -11.94 12.68 11.05
N ASN A 186 -11.54 11.89 12.04
CA ASN A 186 -12.44 11.17 12.92
C ASN A 186 -12.56 11.90 14.27
N ALA A 187 -13.70 12.56 14.50
CA ALA A 187 -13.95 13.35 15.71
C ALA A 187 -13.92 12.54 17.02
N LYS A 188 -14.13 11.21 16.96
CA LYS A 188 -14.11 10.33 18.15
C LYS A 188 -12.74 9.71 18.39
N HIS A 189 -11.99 9.50 17.32
CA HIS A 189 -10.69 8.84 17.34
C HIS A 189 -9.64 9.64 16.59
N PRO A 190 -9.04 10.66 17.21
CA PRO A 190 -7.98 11.42 16.57
C PRO A 190 -6.75 10.56 16.30
N MET A 191 -6.12 10.77 15.15
CA MET A 191 -4.79 10.25 14.84
C MET A 191 -3.75 11.27 15.32
N VAL A 192 -2.76 10.80 16.06
CA VAL A 192 -1.71 11.65 16.64
C VAL A 192 -0.38 11.28 16.01
N TYR A 193 0.36 12.30 15.57
CA TYR A 193 1.71 12.21 15.02
C TYR A 193 2.64 12.97 15.93
N VAL A 194 3.78 12.38 16.27
CA VAL A 194 4.76 12.95 17.20
C VAL A 194 6.15 12.79 16.62
N VAL A 195 6.92 13.87 16.58
CA VAL A 195 8.37 13.83 16.45
C VAL A 195 8.96 14.29 17.77
N SER A 196 9.65 13.40 18.46
CA SER A 196 10.37 13.72 19.68
C SER A 196 11.86 13.75 19.39
N SER A 197 12.53 14.85 19.72
CA SER A 197 13.94 15.08 19.42
C SER A 197 14.73 15.48 20.65
N THR A 198 15.91 14.87 20.83
CA THR A 198 16.82 15.17 21.93
C THR A 198 18.28 15.15 21.45
N THR A 199 19.13 15.91 22.15
CA THR A 199 20.58 15.84 22.03
C THR A 199 21.14 14.97 23.17
N PRO A 200 21.78 13.83 22.85
CA PRO A 200 22.42 12.94 23.82
C PRO A 200 23.46 13.63 24.70
#